data_AF-A0A485CSJ5-F1
#
_entry.id   AF-A0A485CSJ5-F1
#
_cell.length_a   1.000
_cell.length_b   1.000
_cell.length_c   1.000
_cell.angle_alpha   90.00
_cell.angle_beta   90.00
_cell.angle_gamma   90.00
#
_symmetry.space_group_name_H-M   'P 1'
#
loop_
_entity.id
_entity.type
_entity.pdbx_description
1 polymer ?
#
loop_
_entity_poly.entity_id
_entity_poly.type
_entity_poly.pdbx_seq_one_letter_code
_entity_poly.pdbx_strand_id
1 'polypeptide(L)'
;MSWLLEMKNITKSFGAVKAVDNVSLRLNAGEVVSLCGENGSGKSTLMKVLCGIYPHGSYEGEIIFSGETLQAAHIRDTERKGIAIIHQELALVKHLTVLENIFLGAEISRHGLLDYETMTLRCQKLLAQVNLAISPDTRVGI
;
A
#
# COMPACT_ATOMS: atom_id res chain seq x y z
N MET A 1 20.96 -15.65 -5.64
CA MET A 1 20.36 -14.43 -5.07
C MET A 1 18.94 -14.34 -5.59
N SER A 2 17.94 -14.36 -4.72
CA SER A 2 16.54 -14.18 -5.10
C SER A 2 16.14 -12.71 -4.89
N TRP A 3 15.47 -12.12 -5.87
CA TRP A 3 14.90 -10.78 -5.73
C TRP A 3 13.80 -10.77 -4.66
N LEU A 4 13.62 -9.65 -3.97
CA LEU A 4 12.49 -9.47 -3.05
C LEU A 4 11.19 -9.29 -3.84
N LEU A 5 11.24 -8.52 -4.93
CA LEU A 5 10.12 -8.30 -5.84
C LEU A 5 10.59 -8.51 -7.28
N GLU A 6 9.82 -9.27 -8.04
CA GLU A 6 9.89 -9.30 -9.50
C GLU A 6 8.51 -9.08 -10.09
N MET A 7 8.38 -8.10 -10.98
CA MET A 7 7.24 -7.92 -11.87
C MET A 7 7.72 -8.25 -13.27
N LYS A 8 7.09 -9.23 -13.92
CA LYS A 8 7.50 -9.76 -15.22
C LYS A 8 6.43 -9.48 -16.26
N ASN A 9 6.81 -8.76 -17.32
CA ASN A 9 5.99 -8.57 -18.51
C ASN A 9 4.58 -8.03 -18.21
N ILE A 10 4.47 -7.10 -17.25
CA ILE A 10 3.19 -6.58 -16.79
C ILE A 10 2.56 -5.74 -17.89
N THR A 11 1.34 -6.09 -18.28
CA THR A 11 0.52 -5.34 -19.22
C THR A 11 -0.86 -5.09 -18.61
N LYS A 12 -1.27 -3.82 -18.56
CA LYS A 12 -2.61 -3.42 -18.09
C LYS A 12 -3.27 -2.49 -19.10
N SER A 13 -4.41 -2.93 -19.61
CA SER A 13 -5.22 -2.19 -20.58
C SER A 13 -6.52 -1.68 -19.96
N PHE A 14 -7.01 -0.55 -20.48
CA PHE A 14 -8.33 0.01 -20.23
C PHE A 14 -9.01 0.26 -21.58
N GLY A 15 -9.89 -0.65 -21.98
CA GLY A 15 -10.42 -0.66 -23.34
C GLY A 15 -9.29 -0.80 -24.37
N ALA A 16 -9.23 0.13 -25.32
CA ALA A 16 -8.19 0.13 -26.36
C ALA A 16 -6.82 0.68 -25.88
N VAL A 17 -6.75 1.30 -24.71
CA VAL A 17 -5.53 1.96 -24.22
C VAL A 17 -4.73 1.00 -23.35
N LYS A 18 -3.49 0.71 -23.73
CA LYS A 18 -2.52 0.03 -22.87
C LYS A 18 -1.86 1.06 -21.94
N ALA A 19 -2.30 1.13 -20.70
CA ALA A 19 -1.72 2.04 -19.71
C ALA A 19 -0.35 1.55 -19.18
N VAL A 20 -0.12 0.24 -19.21
CA VAL A 20 1.19 -0.40 -19.01
C VAL A 20 1.32 -1.45 -20.10
N ASP A 21 2.45 -1.48 -20.81
CA ASP A 21 2.69 -2.42 -21.90
C ASP A 21 4.02 -3.15 -21.70
N ASN A 22 3.96 -4.43 -21.34
CA ASN A 22 5.10 -5.34 -21.21
C ASN A 22 6.24 -4.83 -20.30
N VAL A 23 5.91 -4.23 -19.15
CA VAL A 23 6.89 -3.66 -18.23
C VAL A 23 7.42 -4.70 -17.26
N SER A 24 8.74 -4.74 -17.05
CA SER A 24 9.37 -5.58 -16.02
C SER A 24 10.16 -4.74 -15.03
N LEU A 25 10.09 -5.10 -13.74
CA LEU A 25 10.75 -4.41 -12.63
C LEU A 25 11.28 -5.46 -11.65
N ARG A 26 12.46 -5.23 -11.06
CA ARG A 26 13.00 -6.04 -9.98
C ARG A 26 13.54 -5.16 -8.84
N LEU A 27 13.49 -5.68 -7.63
CA LEU A 27 13.97 -5.02 -6.41
C LEU A 27 14.58 -6.05 -5.46
N ASN A 28 15.74 -5.75 -4.89
CA ASN A 28 16.31 -6.52 -3.78
C ASN A 28 15.81 -6.06 -2.41
N ALA A 29 15.96 -6.91 -1.40
CA ALA A 29 15.74 -6.49 -0.02
C ALA A 29 16.74 -5.39 0.38
N GLY A 30 16.23 -4.31 0.99
CA GLY A 30 17.03 -3.14 1.38
C GLY A 30 17.36 -2.17 0.25
N GLU A 31 16.88 -2.42 -0.97
CA GLU A 31 17.07 -1.53 -2.11
C GLU A 31 15.98 -0.46 -2.17
N VAL A 32 16.36 0.75 -2.61
CA VAL A 32 15.43 1.84 -2.92
C VAL A 32 15.47 2.09 -4.42
N VAL A 33 14.32 1.93 -5.08
CA VAL A 33 14.16 2.16 -6.51
C VAL A 33 13.17 3.29 -6.74
N SER A 34 13.52 4.20 -7.64
CA SER A 34 12.64 5.27 -8.10
C SER A 34 12.07 4.93 -9.47
N LEU A 35 10.75 5.04 -9.62
CA LEU A 35 10.06 4.90 -10.89
C LEU A 35 9.71 6.28 -11.44
N CYS A 36 10.47 6.76 -12.42
CA CYS A 36 10.32 8.10 -13.01
C CYS A 36 9.68 8.04 -14.40
N GLY A 37 9.02 9.13 -14.80
CA GLY A 37 8.39 9.27 -16.12
C GLY A 37 7.34 10.38 -16.14
N GLU A 38 6.86 10.76 -17.32
CA GLU A 38 5.87 11.83 -17.49
C GLU A 38 4.47 11.45 -16.96
N ASN A 39 3.60 12.44 -16.79
CA ASN A 39 2.20 12.18 -16.44
C ASN A 39 1.54 11.33 -17.52
N GLY A 40 0.80 10.30 -17.10
CA GLY A 40 0.20 9.33 -18.03
C GLY A 40 1.11 8.18 -18.45
N SER A 41 2.38 8.16 -18.06
CA SER A 41 3.33 7.08 -18.42
C SER A 41 3.08 5.72 -17.76
N GLY A 42 1.95 5.53 -17.07
CA GLY A 42 1.58 4.23 -16.47
C GLY A 42 2.14 3.94 -15.08
N LYS A 43 2.95 4.82 -14.46
CA LYS A 43 3.58 4.58 -13.14
C LYS A 43 2.57 4.20 -12.06
N SER A 44 1.54 5.02 -11.86
CA SER A 44 0.51 4.77 -10.86
C SER A 44 -0.30 3.52 -11.21
N THR A 45 -0.48 3.20 -12.49
CA THR A 45 -1.14 1.96 -12.92
C THR A 45 -0.31 0.74 -12.54
N LEU A 46 1.01 0.77 -12.76
CA LEU A 46 1.91 -0.31 -12.36
C LEU A 46 1.89 -0.52 -10.84
N MET A 47 1.92 0.56 -10.05
CA MET A 47 1.83 0.46 -8.59
C MET A 47 0.47 -0.07 -8.13
N LYS A 48 -0.63 0.31 -8.78
CA LYS A 48 -1.98 -0.24 -8.53
C LYS A 48 -2.09 -1.74 -8.84
N VAL A 49 -1.34 -2.22 -9.85
CA VAL A 49 -1.20 -3.66 -10.12
C VAL A 49 -0.45 -4.34 -8.96
N LEU A 50 0.69 -3.80 -8.54
CA LEU A 50 1.51 -4.36 -7.46
C LEU A 50 0.75 -4.48 -6.13
N CYS A 51 -0.03 -3.46 -5.74
CA CYS A 51 -0.75 -3.45 -4.47
C CYS A 51 -2.15 -4.09 -4.55
N GLY A 52 -2.48 -4.82 -5.62
CA GLY A 52 -3.75 -5.55 -5.72
C GLY A 52 -5.00 -4.67 -5.86
N ILE A 53 -4.87 -3.40 -6.24
CA ILE A 53 -6.01 -2.56 -6.65
C ILE A 53 -6.59 -3.10 -7.97
N TYR A 54 -5.71 -3.49 -8.89
CA TYR A 54 -6.09 -4.29 -10.04
C TYR A 54 -5.79 -5.76 -9.72
N PRO A 55 -6.83 -6.59 -9.49
CA PRO A 55 -6.64 -7.96 -9.06
C PRO A 55 -5.90 -8.79 -10.11
N HIS A 56 -5.26 -9.86 -9.64
CA HIS A 56 -4.70 -10.90 -10.50
C HIS A 56 -5.74 -11.38 -11.52
N GLY A 57 -5.30 -11.59 -12.77
CA GLY A 57 -6.17 -11.92 -13.90
C GLY A 57 -6.83 -10.71 -14.58
N SER A 58 -6.74 -9.51 -14.00
CA SER A 58 -7.16 -8.27 -14.67
C SER A 58 -6.04 -7.59 -15.47
N TYR A 59 -4.83 -8.14 -15.42
CA TYR A 59 -3.63 -7.72 -16.13
C TYR A 59 -2.89 -8.97 -16.60
N GLU A 60 -1.98 -8.83 -17.56
CA GLU A 60 -1.10 -9.90 -18.03
C GLU A 60 0.27 -9.81 -17.36
N GLY A 61 0.99 -10.93 -17.32
CA GLY A 61 2.30 -11.03 -16.67
C GLY A 61 2.23 -11.66 -15.28
N GLU A 62 3.35 -11.68 -14.58
CA GLU A 62 3.49 -12.35 -13.28
C GLU A 62 4.16 -11.42 -12.26
N ILE A 63 3.72 -11.50 -11.01
CA ILE A 63 4.39 -10.85 -9.88
C ILE A 63 4.88 -11.93 -8.94
N ILE A 64 6.15 -11.88 -8.55
CA ILE A 64 6.75 -12.73 -7.54
C ILE A 64 7.23 -11.84 -6.40
N PHE A 65 6.85 -12.18 -5.18
CA PHE A 65 7.26 -11.47 -3.97
C PHE A 65 7.82 -12.46 -2.95
N SER A 66 9.04 -12.21 -2.46
CA SER A 66 9.77 -13.10 -1.55
C SER A 66 9.85 -14.56 -2.02
N GLY A 67 10.00 -14.77 -3.33
CA GLY A 67 10.09 -16.10 -3.95
C GLY A 67 8.75 -16.78 -4.24
N GLU A 68 7.62 -16.18 -3.88
CA GLU A 68 6.28 -16.74 -4.13
C GLU A 68 5.53 -15.92 -5.19
N THR A 69 4.79 -16.60 -6.08
CA THR A 69 3.86 -15.91 -6.98
C THR A 69 2.78 -15.18 -6.18
N LEU A 70 2.60 -13.90 -6.48
CA LEU A 70 1.61 -13.02 -5.86
C LEU A 70 0.32 -13.01 -6.68
N GLN A 71 -0.70 -13.70 -6.18
CA GLN A 71 -2.04 -13.73 -6.77
C GLN A 71 -3.03 -12.97 -5.88
N ALA A 72 -2.88 -11.65 -5.82
CA ALA A 72 -3.74 -10.81 -4.98
C ALA A 72 -5.10 -10.53 -5.65
N ALA A 73 -6.20 -10.78 -4.93
CA ALA A 73 -7.55 -10.40 -5.35
C ALA A 73 -7.95 -9.02 -4.79
N HIS A 74 -7.38 -8.66 -3.63
CA HIS A 74 -7.63 -7.39 -2.97
C HIS A 74 -6.35 -6.81 -2.35
N ILE A 75 -6.38 -5.52 -2.02
CA ILE A 75 -5.26 -4.80 -1.38
C ILE A 75 -4.79 -5.52 -0.11
N ARG A 76 -5.74 -6.01 0.69
CA ARG A 76 -5.47 -6.74 1.95
C ARG A 76 -4.59 -7.98 1.76
N ASP A 77 -4.61 -8.62 0.59
CA ASP A 77 -3.77 -9.78 0.31
C ASP A 77 -2.29 -9.37 0.19
N THR A 78 -2.05 -8.20 -0.40
CA THR A 78 -0.69 -7.63 -0.55
C THR A 78 -0.19 -7.05 0.77
N GLU A 79 -1.05 -6.40 1.55
CA GLU A 79 -0.72 -5.87 2.89
C GLU A 79 -0.30 -6.98 3.85
N ARG A 80 -0.98 -8.13 3.84
CA ARG A 80 -0.62 -9.30 4.65
C ARG A 80 0.77 -9.86 4.31
N LYS A 81 1.24 -9.65 3.08
CA LYS A 81 2.60 -9.99 2.66
C LYS A 81 3.62 -8.88 2.94
N GLY A 82 3.20 -7.74 3.51
CA GLY A 82 4.07 -6.61 3.85
C GLY A 82 4.25 -5.59 2.72
N ILE A 83 3.41 -5.64 1.68
CA ILE A 83 3.39 -4.62 0.62
C ILE A 83 2.37 -3.55 1.01
N ALA A 84 2.83 -2.32 1.23
CA ALA A 84 1.98 -1.19 1.55
C ALA A 84 2.15 -0.07 0.50
N ILE A 85 1.09 0.70 0.26
CA ILE A 85 1.10 1.86 -0.63
C ILE A 85 0.71 3.12 0.13
N ILE A 86 1.44 4.21 -0.12
CA ILE A 86 1.08 5.54 0.33
C ILE A 86 0.51 6.27 -0.89
N HIS A 87 -0.78 6.64 -0.82
CA HIS A 87 -1.45 7.33 -1.91
C HIS A 87 -1.02 8.80 -2.01
N GLN A 88 -1.01 9.33 -3.24
CA GLN A 88 -0.63 10.71 -3.52
C GLN A 88 -1.63 11.73 -2.94
N GLU A 89 -2.91 11.40 -2.91
CA GLU A 89 -3.95 12.19 -2.26
C GLU A 89 -4.22 11.65 -0.86
N LEU A 90 -4.27 12.54 0.14
CA LEU A 90 -4.54 12.18 1.52
C LEU A 90 -5.99 11.72 1.68
N ALA A 91 -6.18 10.43 1.96
CA ALA A 91 -7.48 9.83 2.24
C ALA A 91 -7.86 9.93 3.74
N LEU A 92 -7.69 11.11 4.34
CA LEU A 92 -7.97 11.32 5.76
C LEU A 92 -9.47 11.58 6.00
N VAL A 93 -10.04 10.92 7.01
CA VAL A 93 -11.41 11.16 7.45
C VAL A 93 -11.41 12.30 8.46
N LYS A 94 -11.81 13.49 7.99
CA LYS A 94 -11.75 14.76 8.75
C LYS A 94 -12.51 14.74 10.09
N HIS A 95 -13.53 13.89 10.20
CA HIS A 95 -14.37 13.78 11.41
C HIS A 95 -13.77 12.87 12.48
N LEU A 96 -12.75 12.07 12.13
CA LEU A 96 -12.08 11.15 13.02
C LEU A 96 -10.84 11.81 13.67
N THR A 97 -10.48 11.29 14.84
CA THR A 97 -9.23 11.60 15.52
C THR A 97 -8.03 11.06 14.75
N VAL A 98 -6.83 11.51 15.11
CA VAL A 98 -5.56 10.96 14.59
C VAL A 98 -5.47 9.48 14.89
N LEU A 99 -5.81 9.06 16.11
CA LEU A 99 -5.89 7.66 16.53
C LEU A 99 -6.79 6.85 15.60
N GLU A 100 -8.02 7.32 15.42
CA GLU A 100 -9.03 6.64 14.61
C GLU A 100 -8.62 6.57 13.13
N ASN A 101 -8.01 7.62 12.56
CA ASN A 101 -7.49 7.59 11.20
C ASN A 101 -6.36 6.57 11.02
N ILE A 102 -5.42 6.48 11.98
CA ILE A 102 -4.28 5.55 11.90
C ILE A 102 -4.73 4.08 11.94
N PHE A 103 -5.75 3.78 12.74
CA PHE A 103 -6.23 2.40 12.94
C PHE A 103 -7.46 2.03 12.12
N LEU A 104 -7.97 2.92 11.28
CA LEU A 104 -9.16 2.67 10.47
C LEU A 104 -8.97 1.44 9.57
N GLY A 105 -9.80 0.41 9.75
CA GLY A 105 -9.74 -0.86 9.03
C GLY A 105 -8.62 -1.81 9.48
N ALA A 106 -7.83 -1.41 10.49
CA ALA A 106 -6.77 -2.18 11.14
C ALA A 106 -6.89 -2.11 12.66
N GLU A 107 -8.13 -2.01 13.16
CA GLU A 107 -8.43 -1.80 14.57
C GLU A 107 -7.92 -2.98 15.41
N ILE A 108 -7.26 -2.66 16.53
CA ILE A 108 -6.82 -3.67 17.48
C ILE A 108 -7.99 -4.00 18.39
N SER A 109 -8.39 -5.27 18.40
CA SER A 109 -9.45 -5.77 19.27
C SER A 109 -8.97 -6.92 20.13
N ARG A 110 -9.57 -7.03 21.33
CA ARG A 110 -9.35 -8.11 22.29
C ARG A 110 -10.71 -8.64 22.74
N HIS A 111 -10.96 -9.93 22.50
CA HIS A 111 -12.25 -10.57 22.76
C HIS A 111 -13.45 -9.85 22.10
N GLY A 112 -13.26 -9.30 20.91
CA GLY A 112 -14.32 -8.60 20.15
C GLY A 112 -14.56 -7.15 20.56
N LEU A 113 -13.85 -6.62 21.57
CA LEU A 113 -13.89 -5.22 21.97
C LEU A 113 -12.65 -4.49 21.48
N LEU A 114 -12.80 -3.21 21.12
CA LEU A 114 -11.68 -2.36 20.71
C LEU A 114 -10.72 -2.11 21.88
N ASP A 115 -9.43 -2.30 21.63
CA ASP A 115 -8.34 -2.09 22.59
C ASP A 115 -7.75 -0.68 22.40
N TYR A 116 -8.48 0.33 22.88
CA TYR A 116 -8.09 1.74 22.76
C TYR A 116 -6.78 2.05 23.47
N GLU A 117 -6.47 1.36 24.57
CA GLU A 117 -5.22 1.56 25.30
C GLU A 117 -4.02 1.17 24.42
N THR A 118 -4.05 -0.02 23.83
CA THR A 118 -2.99 -0.49 22.94
C THR A 118 -2.88 0.37 21.68
N MET A 119 -4.02 0.76 21.07
CA MET A 119 -4.03 1.64 19.91
C MET A 119 -3.42 3.01 20.25
N THR A 120 -3.75 3.58 21.41
CA THR A 120 -3.23 4.89 21.84
C THR A 120 -1.71 4.85 22.04
N LEU A 121 -1.20 3.82 22.74
CA LEU A 121 0.24 3.65 22.95
C LEU A 121 1.01 3.47 21.63
N ARG A 122 0.42 2.73 20.67
CA ARG A 122 1.00 2.58 19.33
C ARG A 122 0.94 3.88 18.53
N CYS A 123 -0.17 4.60 18.58
CA CYS A 123 -0.34 5.91 17.94
C CYS A 123 0.75 6.88 18.40
N GLN A 124 0.94 7.02 19.72
CA GLN A 124 1.99 7.88 20.28
C GLN A 124 3.40 7.52 19.79
N LYS A 125 3.70 6.22 19.69
CA LYS A 125 4.98 5.75 19.14
C LYS A 125 5.15 6.13 17.67
N LEU A 126 4.13 5.95 16.85
CA LEU A 126 4.15 6.33 15.43
C LEU A 126 4.33 7.83 15.25
N LEU A 127 3.58 8.64 16.01
CA LEU A 127 3.68 10.09 16.01
C LEU A 127 5.09 10.57 16.42
N ALA A 128 5.68 9.94 17.44
CA ALA A 128 7.04 10.25 17.86
C ALA A 128 8.08 9.88 16.79
N GLN A 129 7.92 8.76 16.07
CA GLN A 129 8.82 8.34 14.98
C GLN A 129 8.89 9.36 13.84
N VAL A 130 7.78 10.06 13.57
CA VAL A 130 7.71 11.11 12.54
C VAL A 130 7.86 12.53 13.11
N ASN A 131 8.22 12.65 14.40
CA ASN A 131 8.40 13.90 15.12
C ASN A 131 7.17 14.84 15.08
N LEU A 132 5.97 14.26 15.20
CA LEU A 132 4.71 15.00 15.15
C LEU A 132 4.10 15.11 16.56
N ALA A 133 4.23 16.29 17.17
CA ALA A 133 3.75 16.56 18.53
C ALA A 133 2.25 16.91 18.58
N ILE A 134 1.40 15.94 18.24
CA ILE A 134 -0.07 16.06 18.31
C ILE A 134 -0.67 15.00 19.21
N SER A 135 -1.80 15.30 19.84
CA SER A 135 -2.53 14.30 20.63
C SER A 135 -3.16 13.25 19.69
N PRO A 136 -3.15 11.95 20.06
CA PRO A 136 -3.96 10.94 19.39
C PRO A 136 -5.45 11.33 19.28
N ASP A 137 -5.97 12.11 20.23
CA ASP A 137 -7.38 12.54 20.29
C ASP A 137 -7.68 13.78 19.43
N THR A 138 -6.67 14.41 18.82
CA THR A 138 -6.87 15.56 17.94
C THR A 138 -7.65 15.11 16.70
N ARG A 139 -8.75 15.80 16.35
CA ARG A 139 -9.44 15.55 15.08
C ARG A 139 -8.65 16.15 13.92
N VAL A 140 -8.59 15.42 12.82
CA VAL A 140 -7.77 15.79 11.66
C VAL A 140 -8.34 17.01 10.91
N GLY A 141 -9.65 17.22 10.96
CA GLY A 141 -10.33 18.28 10.20
C GLY A 141 -10.48 19.64 10.90
N ILE A 142 -9.73 19.91 11.97
CA ILE A 142 -9.79 21.19 12.71
C ILE A 142 -8.59 22.05 12.34
#